data_AF-A0A813JSF4-F1
#
_entry.id   AF-A0A813JSF4-F1
#
_cell.length_a   1.000
_cell.length_b   1.000
_cell.length_c   1.000
_cell.angle_alpha   90.00
_cell.angle_beta   90.00
_cell.angle_gamma   90.00
#
_symmetry.space_group_name_H-M   'P 1'
#
loop_
_entity.id
_entity.type
_entity.pdbx_description
1 polymer ?
#
loop_
_entity_poly.entity_id
_entity_poly.type
_entity_poly.pdbx_seq_one_letter_code
_entity_poly.pdbx_strand_id
1 'polypeptide(L)'
;CRVRGLLPTCPGCGAVARPAVSLGAPGSCSETLEQVGAYNSWIQALEARSQKEHLRVVCLDVGTDGVSESAAVRQELESVLLRFPSAVLIRVSPEDLQVSAALSGRCISLAMGASQALNQLQELLTARSAAHPPCRFVVRDHDGMVLEVSAPRKSSALRVLHLLERSGV
;
A
#
# COMPACT_ATOMS: atom_id res chain seq x y z
N CYS A 1 -13.86 -29.00 9.70
CA CYS A 1 -12.70 -29.33 10.56
C CYS A 1 -13.18 -29.33 12.02
N ARG A 2 -13.17 -30.48 12.71
CA ARG A 2 -13.50 -30.53 14.16
C ARG A 2 -12.19 -30.67 14.92
N VAL A 3 -11.97 -29.81 15.91
CA VAL A 3 -10.80 -29.95 16.80
C VAL A 3 -10.94 -31.27 17.56
N ARG A 4 -9.89 -32.10 17.56
CA ARG A 4 -9.76 -33.28 18.43
C ARG A 4 -8.73 -32.96 19.50
N GLY A 5 -9.11 -33.04 20.79
CA GLY A 5 -8.22 -32.77 21.92
C GLY A 5 -8.64 -31.56 22.77
N LEU A 6 -7.84 -31.24 23.79
CA LEU A 6 -8.02 -30.08 24.67
C LEU A 6 -7.66 -28.79 23.94
N LEU A 7 -8.44 -27.72 24.16
CA LEU A 7 -8.12 -26.42 23.60
C LEU A 7 -6.91 -25.80 24.33
N PRO A 8 -6.02 -25.09 23.61
CA PRO A 8 -4.93 -24.36 24.26
C PRO A 8 -5.51 -23.34 25.24
N THR A 9 -4.84 -23.16 26.38
CA THR A 9 -5.23 -22.21 27.43
C THR A 9 -4.12 -21.21 27.70
N CYS A 10 -4.50 -20.03 28.18
CA CYS A 10 -3.58 -18.97 28.57
C CYS A 10 -2.77 -19.41 29.80
N PRO A 11 -1.42 -19.35 29.76
CA PRO A 11 -0.60 -19.73 30.92
C PRO A 11 -0.76 -18.79 32.11
N GLY A 12 -1.25 -17.56 31.90
CA GLY A 12 -1.46 -16.57 32.97
C GLY A 12 -2.82 -16.68 33.67
N CYS A 13 -3.91 -16.93 32.93
CA CYS A 13 -5.27 -16.91 33.49
C CYS A 13 -6.07 -18.21 33.29
N GLY A 14 -5.52 -19.21 32.60
CA GLY A 14 -6.18 -20.48 32.32
C GLY A 14 -7.33 -20.41 31.31
N ALA A 15 -7.70 -19.22 30.83
CA ALA A 15 -8.77 -19.05 29.84
C ALA A 15 -8.40 -19.71 28.50
N VAL A 16 -9.40 -20.17 27.75
CA VAL A 16 -9.20 -20.77 26.42
C VAL A 16 -8.60 -19.73 25.48
N ALA A 17 -7.49 -20.08 24.84
CA ALA A 17 -6.85 -19.26 23.82
C ALA A 17 -7.71 -19.25 22.55
N ARG A 18 -7.84 -18.08 21.94
CA ARG A 18 -8.61 -17.85 20.71
C ARG A 18 -7.71 -17.26 19.63
N PRO A 19 -8.01 -17.47 18.34
CA PRO A 19 -7.34 -16.73 17.27
C PRO A 19 -7.44 -15.23 17.51
N ALA A 20 -6.38 -14.50 17.17
CA ALA A 20 -6.33 -13.04 17.22
C ALA A 20 -7.12 -12.44 16.04
N VAL A 21 -8.42 -12.74 15.99
CA VAL A 21 -9.36 -12.20 15.01
C VAL A 21 -10.27 -11.20 15.72
N SER A 22 -10.45 -10.03 15.12
CA SER A 22 -11.46 -9.08 15.56
C SER A 22 -12.83 -9.65 15.22
N LEU A 23 -13.76 -9.62 16.17
CA LEU A 23 -15.16 -10.01 15.95
C LEU A 23 -16.07 -8.79 16.17
N GLY A 24 -15.60 -7.59 15.81
CA GLY A 24 -16.36 -6.34 15.88
C GLY A 24 -16.26 -5.54 17.17
N ALA A 25 -15.51 -5.99 18.18
CA ALA A 25 -15.11 -5.17 19.32
C ALA A 25 -13.60 -4.91 19.27
N PRO A 26 -13.13 -3.65 19.40
CA PRO A 26 -11.72 -3.34 19.38
C PRO A 26 -11.06 -3.99 20.60
N GLY A 27 -10.38 -5.11 20.39
CA GLY A 27 -9.38 -5.59 21.34
C GLY A 27 -8.19 -4.66 21.27
N SER A 28 -7.77 -4.10 22.41
CA SER A 28 -6.58 -3.27 22.51
C SER A 28 -5.33 -4.15 22.37
N CYS A 29 -4.97 -4.52 21.15
CA CYS A 29 -3.64 -5.08 20.89
C CYS A 29 -2.65 -3.92 20.73
N SER A 30 -1.57 -3.91 21.51
CA SER A 30 -0.54 -2.85 21.44
C SER A 30 0.08 -2.75 20.05
N GLU A 31 0.26 -3.89 19.38
CA GLU A 31 0.79 -3.95 18.01
C GLU A 31 -0.12 -3.22 17.00
N THR A 32 -1.44 -3.22 17.22
CA THR A 32 -2.39 -2.47 16.40
C THR A 32 -2.21 -0.95 16.59
N LEU A 33 -1.90 -0.49 17.80
CA LEU A 33 -1.67 0.93 18.07
C LEU A 33 -0.39 1.44 17.40
N GLU A 34 0.68 0.65 17.41
CA GLU A 34 1.94 1.00 16.73
C GLU A 34 1.75 1.09 15.21
N GLN A 35 1.04 0.13 14.61
CA GLN A 35 0.73 0.14 13.18
C GLN A 35 -0.12 1.36 12.78
N VAL A 36 -1.15 1.67 13.56
CA VAL A 36 -2.00 2.86 13.35
C VAL A 36 -1.17 4.14 13.51
N GLY A 37 -0.29 4.21 14.51
CA GLY A 37 0.61 5.34 14.73
C GLY A 37 1.58 5.57 13.55
N ALA A 38 2.20 4.50 13.05
CA ALA A 38 3.09 4.55 11.89
C ALA A 38 2.35 4.98 10.62
N TYR A 39 1.15 4.42 10.38
CA TYR A 39 0.29 4.80 9.27
C TYR A 39 -0.07 6.29 9.31
N ASN A 40 -0.57 6.78 10.46
CA ASN A 40 -0.96 8.18 10.64
C ASN A 40 0.23 9.12 10.45
N SER A 41 1.39 8.77 11.01
CA SER A 41 2.62 9.54 10.86
C SER A 41 3.05 9.63 9.40
N TRP A 42 2.97 8.52 8.66
CA TRP A 42 3.27 8.49 7.23
C TRP A 42 2.34 9.39 6.42
N ILE A 43 1.02 9.34 6.66
CA ILE A 43 0.09 10.22 5.95
C ILE A 43 0.36 11.70 6.31
N GLN A 44 0.55 12.04 7.59
CA GLN A 44 0.87 13.41 8.01
C GLN A 44 2.14 13.94 7.33
N ALA A 45 3.17 13.09 7.20
CA ALA A 45 4.40 13.45 6.50
C ALA A 45 4.18 13.71 5.00
N LEU A 46 3.23 13.02 4.36
CA LEU A 46 2.82 13.31 2.98
C LEU A 46 2.07 14.64 2.88
N GLU A 47 1.22 14.95 3.86
CA GLU A 47 0.46 16.20 3.89
C GLU A 47 1.34 17.43 4.14
N ALA A 48 2.40 17.28 4.92
CA ALA A 48 3.34 18.37 5.21
C ALA A 48 4.21 18.76 4.00
N ARG A 49 4.16 18.04 2.88
CA ARG A 49 4.95 18.35 1.69
C ARG A 49 4.42 19.62 1.01
N SER A 50 5.33 20.52 0.64
CA SER A 50 5.00 21.79 -0.05
C SER A 50 4.24 21.61 -1.36
N GLN A 51 4.38 20.45 -2.02
CA GLN A 51 3.70 20.11 -3.28
C GLN A 51 2.55 19.12 -3.08
N LYS A 52 1.89 19.11 -1.90
CA LYS A 52 0.81 18.18 -1.54
C LYS A 52 -0.24 18.02 -2.65
N GLU A 53 -0.67 19.13 -3.25
CA GLU A 53 -1.71 19.15 -4.29
C GLU A 53 -1.32 18.40 -5.56
N HIS A 54 -0.02 18.28 -5.84
CA HIS A 54 0.53 17.61 -7.01
C HIS A 54 1.03 16.19 -6.73
N LEU A 55 0.93 15.73 -5.48
CA LEU A 55 1.31 14.36 -5.14
C LEU A 55 0.36 13.36 -5.80
N ARG A 56 0.94 12.49 -6.61
CA ARG A 56 0.21 11.40 -7.28
C ARG A 56 0.13 10.21 -6.33
N VAL A 57 -0.90 10.19 -5.51
CA VAL A 57 -1.21 9.06 -4.63
C VAL A 57 -2.14 8.11 -5.36
N VAL A 58 -1.83 6.82 -5.33
CA VAL A 58 -2.72 5.77 -5.84
C VAL A 58 -3.21 4.96 -4.66
N CYS A 59 -4.51 5.02 -4.42
CA CYS A 59 -5.20 4.14 -3.47
C CYS A 59 -5.62 2.89 -4.24
N LEU A 60 -5.17 1.72 -3.80
CA LEU A 60 -5.47 0.45 -4.44
C LEU A 60 -6.28 -0.41 -3.47
N ASP A 61 -7.52 -0.68 -3.86
CA ASP A 61 -8.53 -1.43 -3.11
C ASP A 61 -8.73 -2.79 -3.79
N VAL A 62 -8.37 -3.89 -3.12
CA VAL A 62 -8.30 -5.23 -3.76
C VAL A 62 -9.01 -6.27 -2.91
N GLY A 63 -10.06 -6.87 -3.46
CA GLY A 63 -10.75 -8.01 -2.84
C GLY A 63 -11.46 -7.65 -1.53
N THR A 64 -11.86 -6.39 -1.36
CA THR A 64 -12.56 -5.87 -0.17
C THR A 64 -14.08 -6.02 -0.28
N ASP A 65 -14.52 -7.09 -0.92
CA ASP A 65 -15.91 -7.26 -1.32
C ASP A 65 -16.72 -7.90 -0.18
N GLY A 66 -17.95 -7.42 0.02
CA GLY A 66 -18.99 -8.22 0.69
C GLY A 66 -19.02 -8.33 2.23
N VAL A 67 -18.34 -7.50 3.03
CA VAL A 67 -18.44 -7.58 4.51
C VAL A 67 -18.42 -6.20 5.17
N SER A 68 -19.14 -6.02 6.30
CA SER A 68 -19.15 -4.78 7.10
C SER A 68 -17.76 -4.25 7.48
N GLU A 69 -16.74 -5.11 7.55
CA GLU A 69 -15.36 -4.74 7.87
C GLU A 69 -14.65 -4.02 6.70
N SER A 70 -15.06 -4.23 5.44
CA SER A 70 -14.51 -3.51 4.29
C SER A 70 -14.98 -2.05 4.22
N ALA A 71 -16.00 -1.68 4.99
CA ALA A 71 -16.44 -0.30 5.11
C ALA A 71 -15.37 0.61 5.72
N ALA A 72 -14.59 0.11 6.69
CA ALA A 72 -13.53 0.89 7.33
C ALA A 72 -12.39 1.20 6.35
N VAL A 73 -11.95 0.19 5.57
CA VAL A 73 -10.94 0.37 4.52
C VAL A 73 -11.45 1.35 3.47
N ARG A 74 -12.70 1.19 3.01
CA ARG A 74 -13.32 2.10 2.05
C ARG A 74 -13.33 3.54 2.56
N GLN A 75 -13.84 3.77 3.77
CA GLN A 75 -13.88 5.11 4.38
C GLN A 75 -12.49 5.74 4.48
N GLU A 76 -11.47 4.96 4.84
CA GLU A 76 -10.10 5.48 4.91
C GLU A 76 -9.57 5.85 3.52
N LEU A 77 -9.75 5.00 2.50
CA LEU A 77 -9.30 5.32 1.15
C LEU A 77 -10.02 6.55 0.58
N GLU A 78 -11.33 6.69 0.83
CA GLU A 78 -12.09 7.88 0.44
C GLU A 78 -11.59 9.14 1.18
N SER A 79 -11.28 9.03 2.47
CA SER A 79 -10.65 10.09 3.26
C SER A 79 -9.30 10.53 2.66
N VAL A 80 -8.46 9.58 2.23
CA VAL A 80 -7.20 9.88 1.53
C VAL A 80 -7.46 10.63 0.22
N LEU A 81 -8.49 10.25 -0.56
CA LEU A 81 -8.83 10.96 -1.80
C LEU A 81 -9.32 12.40 -1.54
N LEU A 82 -9.92 12.68 -0.39
CA LEU A 82 -10.28 14.04 0.01
C LEU A 82 -9.05 14.85 0.44
N ARG A 83 -8.10 14.21 1.12
CA ARG A 83 -6.86 14.85 1.58
C ARG A 83 -5.90 15.18 0.44
N PHE A 84 -5.87 14.38 -0.63
CA PHE A 84 -4.94 14.55 -1.75
C PHE A 84 -5.72 14.75 -3.07
N PRO A 85 -5.81 15.98 -3.60
CA PRO A 85 -6.63 16.29 -4.79
C PRO A 85 -6.25 15.48 -6.03
N SER A 86 -4.95 15.24 -6.24
CA SER A 86 -4.41 14.44 -7.35
C SER A 86 -4.42 12.93 -7.11
N ALA A 87 -5.00 12.45 -6.00
CA ALA A 87 -5.10 11.03 -5.73
C ALA A 87 -6.13 10.34 -6.63
N VAL A 88 -5.86 9.07 -6.94
CA VAL A 88 -6.74 8.20 -7.72
C VAL A 88 -7.00 6.93 -6.93
N LEU A 89 -8.25 6.46 -6.94
CA LEU A 89 -8.67 5.17 -6.41
C LEU A 89 -8.76 4.16 -7.54
N ILE A 90 -8.17 2.99 -7.36
CA ILE A 90 -8.36 1.82 -8.22
C ILE A 90 -9.02 0.75 -7.36
N ARG A 91 -10.25 0.36 -7.71
CA ARG A 91 -10.99 -0.71 -7.04
C ARG A 91 -10.96 -1.96 -7.91
N VAL A 92 -10.56 -3.08 -7.34
CA VAL A 92 -10.57 -4.40 -7.96
C VAL A 92 -11.59 -5.25 -7.22
N SER A 93 -12.71 -5.48 -7.87
CA SER A 93 -13.85 -6.21 -7.32
C SER A 93 -14.64 -6.88 -8.45
N PRO A 94 -15.00 -8.16 -8.35
CA PRO A 94 -15.91 -8.79 -9.30
C PRO A 94 -17.37 -8.32 -9.14
N GLU A 95 -17.77 -7.83 -7.96
CA GLU A 95 -19.18 -7.64 -7.58
C GLU A 95 -19.53 -6.18 -7.21
N ASP A 96 -18.65 -5.45 -6.53
CA ASP A 96 -18.89 -4.08 -6.05
C ASP A 96 -18.08 -3.05 -6.84
N LEU A 97 -18.72 -2.50 -7.88
CA LEU A 97 -18.15 -1.45 -8.72
C LEU A 97 -18.62 -0.04 -8.34
N GLN A 98 -19.45 0.08 -7.30
CA GLN A 98 -20.07 1.36 -6.96
C GLN A 98 -19.05 2.31 -6.37
N VAL A 99 -19.06 3.54 -6.89
CA VAL A 99 -18.19 4.63 -6.42
C VAL A 99 -19.09 5.79 -6.03
N SER A 100 -18.79 6.41 -4.88
CA SER A 100 -19.43 7.66 -4.50
C SER A 100 -19.29 8.71 -5.60
N ALA A 101 -20.37 9.41 -5.92
CA ALA A 101 -20.37 10.47 -6.94
C ALA A 101 -19.34 11.57 -6.65
N ALA A 102 -19.00 11.80 -5.37
CA ALA A 102 -17.96 12.73 -4.94
C ALA A 102 -16.55 12.37 -5.44
N LEU A 103 -16.34 11.13 -5.89
CA LEU A 103 -15.07 10.60 -6.38
C LEU A 103 -15.09 10.34 -7.89
N SER A 104 -16.16 10.76 -8.57
CA SER A 104 -16.31 10.63 -10.02
C SER A 104 -15.13 11.30 -10.75
N GLY A 105 -14.56 10.59 -11.73
CA GLY A 105 -13.37 11.02 -12.47
C GLY A 105 -12.02 10.77 -11.76
N ARG A 106 -12.02 10.34 -10.50
CA ARG A 106 -10.81 9.95 -9.74
C ARG A 106 -10.84 8.51 -9.25
N CYS A 107 -11.81 7.72 -9.70
CA CYS A 107 -11.91 6.31 -9.38
C CYS A 107 -12.00 5.47 -10.66
N ILE A 108 -11.31 4.33 -10.64
CA ILE A 108 -11.34 3.32 -11.69
C ILE A 108 -11.77 2.01 -11.04
N SER A 109 -12.89 1.45 -11.48
CA SER A 109 -13.37 0.15 -11.02
C SER A 109 -13.02 -0.93 -12.05
N LEU A 110 -12.38 -2.00 -11.60
CA LEU A 110 -11.96 -3.15 -12.38
C LEU A 110 -12.79 -4.36 -11.97
N ALA A 111 -13.70 -4.76 -12.86
CA ALA A 111 -14.61 -5.90 -12.69
C ALA A 111 -13.90 -7.24 -12.88
N MET A 112 -13.00 -7.58 -11.94
CA MET A 112 -12.20 -8.80 -12.00
C MET A 112 -11.71 -9.23 -10.62
N GLY A 113 -11.24 -10.48 -10.53
CA GLY A 113 -10.65 -11.00 -9.30
C GLY A 113 -9.27 -10.39 -9.01
N ALA A 114 -8.92 -10.33 -7.72
CA ALA A 114 -7.65 -9.80 -7.22
C ALA A 114 -6.41 -10.36 -7.95
N SER A 115 -6.30 -11.69 -8.04
CA SER A 115 -5.16 -12.36 -8.68
C SER A 115 -5.06 -12.00 -10.17
N GLN A 116 -6.19 -11.90 -10.87
CA GLN A 116 -6.21 -11.52 -12.28
C GLN A 116 -5.71 -10.08 -12.46
N ALA A 117 -6.18 -9.14 -11.63
CA ALA A 117 -5.75 -7.75 -11.69
C ALA A 117 -4.25 -7.60 -11.42
N LEU A 118 -3.74 -8.28 -10.39
CA LEU A 118 -2.32 -8.20 -10.04
C LEU A 118 -1.42 -8.81 -11.13
N ASN A 119 -1.83 -9.92 -11.75
CA ASN A 119 -1.10 -10.51 -12.86
C ASN A 119 -1.05 -9.57 -14.08
N GLN A 120 -2.18 -8.96 -14.45
CA GLN A 120 -2.22 -8.00 -15.56
C GLN A 120 -1.39 -6.74 -15.26
N LEU A 121 -1.43 -6.23 -14.03
CA LEU A 121 -0.58 -5.12 -13.59
C LEU A 121 0.90 -5.49 -13.72
N GLN A 122 1.30 -6.69 -13.30
CA GLN A 122 2.67 -7.17 -13.40
C GLN A 122 3.14 -7.29 -14.85
N GLU A 123 2.30 -7.84 -15.73
CA GLU A 123 2.59 -7.94 -17.16
C GLU A 123 2.79 -6.56 -17.80
N LEU A 124 1.90 -5.60 -17.50
CA LEU A 124 2.01 -4.23 -17.98
C LEU A 124 3.28 -3.53 -17.48
N LEU A 125 3.64 -3.71 -16.21
CA LEU A 125 4.87 -3.16 -15.63
C LEU A 125 6.12 -3.77 -16.27
N THR A 126 6.09 -5.08 -16.55
CA THR A 126 7.19 -5.80 -17.19
C THR A 126 7.37 -5.35 -18.64
N ALA A 127 6.28 -5.33 -19.42
CA ALA A 127 6.29 -4.87 -20.81
C ALA A 127 6.73 -3.41 -20.93
N ARG A 128 6.26 -2.54 -20.03
CA ARG A 128 6.65 -1.13 -20.00
C ARG A 128 8.14 -0.95 -19.70
N SER A 129 8.69 -1.76 -18.80
CA SER A 129 10.11 -1.75 -18.45
C SER A 129 10.96 -2.25 -19.61
N ALA A 130 10.53 -3.29 -20.32
CA ALA A 130 11.21 -3.78 -21.52
C ALA A 130 11.20 -2.75 -22.65
N ALA A 131 10.10 -2.01 -22.84
CA ALA A 131 9.98 -0.97 -23.87
C ALA A 131 10.83 0.28 -23.58
N HIS A 132 11.24 0.50 -22.33
CA HIS A 132 12.03 1.66 -21.92
C HIS A 132 13.29 1.20 -21.18
N PRO A 133 14.37 0.88 -21.91
CA PRO A 133 15.59 0.38 -21.28
C PRO A 133 16.06 1.37 -20.20
N PRO A 134 16.58 0.86 -19.06
CA PRO A 134 17.03 1.69 -17.97
C PRO A 134 18.13 2.64 -18.43
N CYS A 135 18.20 3.82 -17.81
CA CYS A 135 19.37 4.69 -17.92
C CYS A 135 20.45 4.20 -16.96
N ARG A 136 21.70 4.34 -17.39
CA ARG A 136 22.88 4.14 -16.54
C ARG A 136 23.25 5.45 -15.86
N PHE A 137 23.37 5.41 -14.55
CA PHE A 137 23.91 6.47 -13.72
C PHE A 137 25.31 6.04 -13.28
N VAL A 138 26.28 6.94 -13.39
CA VAL A 138 27.61 6.72 -12.85
C VAL A 138 27.74 7.62 -11.64
N VAL A 139 27.88 7.02 -10.47
CA VAL A 139 28.06 7.72 -9.19
C VAL A 139 29.52 7.58 -8.82
N ARG A 140 30.17 8.71 -8.53
CA ARG A 140 31.52 8.75 -8.01
C ARG A 140 31.48 9.34 -6.62
N ASP A 141 32.05 8.64 -5.65
CA ASP A 141 32.16 9.16 -4.30
C ASP A 141 33.39 10.07 -4.15
N HIS A 142 33.61 10.53 -2.92
CA HIS A 142 34.72 11.40 -2.56
C HIS A 142 36.09 10.69 -2.58
N ASP A 143 36.11 9.37 -2.32
CA ASP A 143 37.32 8.52 -2.39
C ASP A 143 37.68 8.14 -3.83
N GLY A 144 36.82 8.51 -4.79
CA GLY A 144 37.00 8.26 -6.21
C GLY A 144 36.52 6.88 -6.66
N MET A 145 35.84 6.13 -5.79
CA MET A 145 35.16 4.89 -6.17
C MET A 145 34.02 5.21 -7.13
N VAL A 146 33.85 4.34 -8.12
CA VAL A 146 32.84 4.51 -9.17
C VAL A 146 31.87 3.35 -9.11
N LEU A 147 30.59 3.68 -8.98
CA LEU A 147 29.48 2.74 -9.06
C LEU A 147 28.61 3.05 -10.28
N GLU A 148 28.30 2.02 -11.05
CA GLU A 148 27.33 2.11 -12.12
C GLU A 148 25.99 1.56 -11.65
N VAL A 149 24.93 2.36 -11.79
CA VAL A 149 23.57 2.01 -11.36
C VAL A 149 22.61 2.11 -12.53
N SER A 150 21.86 1.05 -12.77
CA SER A 150 20.76 1.08 -13.73
C SER A 150 19.48 1.53 -13.04
N ALA A 151 18.84 2.58 -13.56
CA ALA A 151 17.59 3.10 -13.02
C ALA A 151 16.59 3.47 -14.14
N PRO A 152 15.28 3.50 -13.87
CA PRO A 152 14.29 3.91 -14.86
C PRO A 152 14.60 5.27 -15.50
N ARG A 153 14.29 5.44 -16.78
CA ARG A 153 14.60 6.64 -17.58
C ARG A 153 14.18 7.99 -16.98
N LYS A 154 13.16 8.00 -16.12
CA LYS A 154 12.63 9.19 -15.44
C LYS A 154 13.15 9.36 -14.00
N SER A 155 14.15 8.58 -13.60
CA SER A 155 14.78 8.73 -12.29
C SER A 155 15.58 10.02 -12.25
N SER A 156 15.43 10.81 -11.19
CA SER A 156 16.33 11.93 -10.92
C SER A 156 17.63 11.41 -10.30
N ALA A 157 18.74 12.10 -10.54
CA ALA A 157 20.02 11.78 -9.90
C ALA A 157 19.88 11.73 -8.37
N LEU A 158 19.15 12.68 -7.77
CA LEU A 158 18.85 12.70 -6.33
C LEU A 158 18.14 11.44 -5.84
N ARG A 159 17.18 10.91 -6.61
CA ARG A 159 16.49 9.68 -6.23
C ARG A 159 17.43 8.48 -6.27
N VAL A 160 18.32 8.42 -7.26
CA VAL A 160 19.33 7.35 -7.37
C VAL A 160 20.29 7.41 -6.18
N LEU A 161 20.83 8.60 -5.87
CA LEU A 161 21.71 8.81 -4.71
C LEU A 161 21.02 8.42 -3.39
N HIS A 162 19.78 8.86 -3.17
CA HIS A 162 19.04 8.52 -1.96
C HIS A 162 18.82 7.01 -1.79
N LEU A 163 18.62 6.27 -2.89
CA LEU A 163 18.48 4.81 -2.84
C LEU A 163 19.81 4.12 -2.52
N LEU A 164 20.93 4.65 -3.01
CA LEU A 164 22.27 4.15 -2.68
C LEU A 164 22.60 4.37 -1.21
N GLU A 165 22.38 5.58 -0.69
CA GLU A 165 22.58 5.90 0.73
C GLU A 165 21.79 4.96 1.64
N ARG A 166 20.51 4.70 1.30
CA ARG A 166 19.67 3.75 2.05
C ARG A 166 20.12 2.30 1.96
N SER A 167 20.88 1.95 0.91
CA SER A 167 21.44 0.62 0.71
C SER A 167 22.83 0.47 1.34
N GLY A 168 23.36 1.54 1.98
CA GLY A 168 24.69 1.56 2.58
C GLY A 168 25.82 1.58 1.55
N VAL A 169 25.55 2.11 0.36
CA VAL A 169 26.52 2.26 -0.74
C VAL A 169 26.93 3.72 -0.88
#